data_AF-A0A2D0IQI4-F1
#
_entry.id   AF-A0A2D0IQI4-F1
#
_cell.length_a   1.000
_cell.length_b   1.000
_cell.length_c   1.000
_cell.angle_alpha   90.00
_cell.angle_beta   90.00
_cell.angle_gamma   90.00
#
_symmetry.space_group_name_H-M   'P 1'
#
loop_
_entity.id
_entity.type
_entity.pdbx_description
1 polymer ?
#
loop_
_entity_poly.entity_id
_entity_poly.type
_entity_poly.pdbx_seq_one_letter_code
_entity_poly.pdbx_strand_id
1 'polypeptide(L)' 'MENQHRKITGYRELSQDEIDCMNKIKAQSEELGQLYDHLVVTHTQTGSHQIDIRWLNEGRTDLQKGIMCWVRAVAQPTTF' A
#
# COMPACT_ATOMS: atom_id res chain seq x y z
N MET A 1 13.46 23.15 7.71
CA MET A 1 12.18 23.50 7.06
C MET A 1 11.08 23.20 8.07
N GLU A 2 10.48 24.25 8.62
CA GLU A 2 9.53 24.20 9.73
C GLU A 2 8.22 23.47 9.34
N ASN A 3 7.91 22.40 10.07
CA ASN A 3 6.56 21.92 10.44
C ASN A 3 5.37 22.36 9.57
N GLN A 4 5.40 22.06 8.26
CA GLN A 4 4.34 22.46 7.32
C GLN A 4 3.07 21.59 7.39
N HIS A 5 2.99 20.63 8.34
CA HIS A 5 1.80 19.81 8.59
C HIS A 5 1.17 20.12 9.95
N ARG A 6 0.90 21.40 10.23
CA ARG A 6 0.06 21.75 11.38
C ARG A 6 -1.40 21.41 11.06
N LYS A 7 -1.78 20.19 11.46
CA LYS A 7 -3.14 19.67 11.64
C LYS A 7 -4.01 19.58 10.38
N ILE A 8 -3.95 18.42 9.71
CA ILE A 8 -5.06 17.97 8.87
C ILE A 8 -6.19 17.52 9.81
N THR A 9 -7.38 18.09 9.66
CA THR A 9 -8.57 17.71 10.45
C THR A 9 -8.77 16.19 10.38
N GLY A 10 -8.92 15.56 11.55
CA GLY A 10 -9.13 14.10 11.65
C GLY A 10 -7.84 13.27 11.75
N TYR A 11 -6.66 13.88 11.67
CA TYR A 11 -5.37 13.19 11.82
C TYR A 11 -4.54 13.77 12.96
N ARG A 12 -3.91 12.88 13.73
CA ARG A 12 -2.93 13.26 14.76
C ARG A 12 -1.57 13.57 14.15
N GLU A 13 -0.74 14.27 14.91
CA GLU A 13 0.68 14.43 14.57
C GLU A 13 1.42 13.10 14.78
N LEU A 14 2.27 12.76 13.83
CA LEU A 14 3.11 11.55 13.89
C LEU A 14 4.50 11.92 14.40
N SER A 15 5.04 11.07 15.25
CA SER A 15 6.46 11.07 15.61
C SER A 15 7.32 10.65 14.41
N GLN A 16 8.63 10.89 14.50
CA GLN A 16 9.56 10.48 13.45
C GLN A 16 9.56 8.96 13.24
N ASP A 17 9.51 8.17 14.31
CA ASP A 17 9.45 6.70 14.23
C ASP A 17 8.20 6.22 13.47
N GLU A 18 7.06 6.90 13.66
CA GLU A 18 5.82 6.61 12.95
C GLU A 18 5.87 7.03 11.49
N ILE A 19 6.51 8.16 11.18
CA ILE A 19 6.78 8.59 9.80
C ILE A 19 7.67 7.55 9.09
N ASP A 20 8.68 7.03 9.78
CA ASP A 20 9.57 6.00 9.23
C ASP A 20 8.80 4.69 8.96
N CYS A 21 7.90 4.30 9.87
CA CYS A 21 6.98 3.18 9.64
C CYS A 21 6.08 3.42 8.41
N MET A 22 5.51 4.61 8.26
CA MET A 22 4.69 4.97 7.08
C MET A 22 5.50 4.86 5.78
N ASN A 23 6.74 5.34 5.77
CA ASN A 23 7.62 5.29 4.61
C ASN A 23 8.01 3.85 4.26
N LYS A 24 8.31 3.02 5.26
CA LYS A 24 8.60 1.58 5.06
C LYS A 24 7.41 0.85 4.44
N ILE A 25 6.19 1.08 4.96
CA ILE A 25 4.96 0.48 4.41
C ILE A 25 4.80 0.90 2.94
N LYS A 26 4.97 2.19 2.62
CA LYS A 26 4.85 2.69 1.25
C LYS A 26 5.89 2.08 0.30
N ALA A 27 7.14 1.96 0.75
CA ALA A 27 8.20 1.34 -0.05
C ALA A 27 7.85 -0.12 -0.40
N GLN A 28 7.42 -0.91 0.59
CA GLN A 28 7.00 -2.30 0.34
C GLN A 28 5.76 -2.38 -0.56
N SER A 29 4.85 -1.42 -0.46
CA SER A 29 3.65 -1.36 -1.31
C SER A 29 4.01 -1.15 -2.78
N GLU A 30 5.01 -0.32 -3.05
CA GLU A 30 5.54 -0.07 -4.39
C GLU A 30 6.19 -1.33 -4.98
N GLU A 31 7.03 -2.02 -4.19
CA GLU A 31 7.67 -3.28 -4.60
C GLU A 31 6.63 -4.36 -4.93
N LEU A 32 5.58 -4.50 -4.11
CA LEU A 32 4.48 -5.43 -4.38
C LEU A 32 3.69 -5.05 -5.64
N GLY A 33 3.52 -3.75 -5.91
CA GLY A 33 2.89 -3.25 -7.13
C GLY A 33 3.69 -3.64 -8.37
N GLN A 34 5.00 -3.45 -8.34
CA GLN A 34 5.89 -3.83 -9.44
C GLN A 34 5.87 -5.35 -9.70
N LEU A 35 5.81 -6.17 -8.64
CA LEU A 35 5.65 -7.62 -8.78
C LEU A 35 4.31 -7.98 -9.44
N TYR A 36 3.21 -7.35 -9.01
CA TYR A 36 1.90 -7.55 -9.65
C TYR A 36 1.94 -7.21 -11.15
N ASP A 37 2.54 -6.08 -11.52
CA ASP A 37 2.66 -5.67 -12.92
C ASP A 37 3.45 -6.69 -13.74
N HIS A 38 4.55 -7.21 -13.18
CA HIS A 38 5.32 -8.29 -13.82
C HIS A 38 4.48 -9.55 -14.04
N LEU A 39 3.65 -9.94 -13.06
CA LEU A 39 2.76 -11.10 -13.17
C LEU A 39 1.64 -10.87 -14.21
N VAL A 40 1.11 -9.66 -14.33
CA VAL A 40 0.12 -9.31 -15.38
C VAL A 40 0.74 -9.38 -16.78
N VAL A 41 1.97 -8.86 -16.93
CA VAL A 41 2.71 -8.97 -18.20
C VAL A 41 2.95 -10.43 -18.54
N THR A 42 3.36 -11.24 -17.58
CA THR A 42 3.61 -12.68 -17.77
C THR A 42 2.32 -13.43 -18.14
N HIS A 43 1.20 -13.14 -17.48
CA HIS A 43 -0.12 -13.67 -17.84
C HIS A 43 -0.44 -13.40 -19.32
N THR A 44 -0.21 -12.16 -19.77
CA THR A 44 -0.51 -11.73 -21.14
C THR A 44 0.42 -12.38 -22.17
N GLN A 45 1.73 -12.38 -21.90
CA GLN A 45 2.76 -12.94 -22.78
C GLN A 45 2.61 -14.46 -22.98
N THR A 46 2.03 -15.15 -22.00
CA THR A 46 1.82 -16.60 -22.01
C THR A 46 0.45 -16.99 -22.55
N GLY A 47 -0.25 -16.09 -23.26
CA GLY A 47 -1.58 -16.37 -23.81
C GLY A 47 -2.64 -16.63 -22.74
N SER A 48 -2.50 -16.03 -21.56
CA SER A 48 -3.48 -16.05 -20.47
C SER A 48 -3.75 -17.40 -19.82
N HIS A 49 -2.85 -18.38 -19.96
CA HIS A 49 -3.07 -19.73 -19.42
C HIS A 49 -2.11 -20.16 -18.30
N GLN A 50 -0.96 -19.51 -18.11
CA GLN A 50 0.02 -19.91 -17.08
C GLN A 50 -0.24 -19.29 -15.71
N ILE A 51 -0.89 -18.13 -15.68
CA ILE A 51 -1.24 -17.42 -14.45
C ILE A 51 -2.76 -17.27 -14.44
N ASP A 52 -3.41 -17.71 -13.37
CA ASP A 52 -4.84 -17.44 -13.17
C ASP A 52 -5.03 -15.98 -12.74
N ILE A 53 -5.59 -15.18 -13.65
CA ILE A 53 -5.80 -13.74 -13.44
C ILE A 53 -6.78 -13.46 -12.30
N ARG A 54 -7.72 -14.37 -12.01
CA ARG A 54 -8.67 -14.19 -10.92
C ARG A 54 -7.92 -14.19 -9.59
N TRP A 55 -7.10 -15.21 -9.32
CA TRP A 55 -6.34 -15.29 -8.08
C TRP A 55 -5.30 -14.16 -7.96
N LEU A 56 -4.70 -13.74 -9.08
CA LEU A 56 -3.78 -12.60 -9.09
C LEU A 56 -4.48 -11.30 -8.64
N ASN A 57 -5.69 -11.04 -9.14
CA ASN A 57 -6.47 -9.84 -8.81
C ASN A 57 -7.03 -9.87 -7.37
N GLU A 58 -7.45 -11.04 -6.89
CA GLU A 58 -7.83 -11.22 -5.48
C GLU A 58 -6.65 -10.89 -4.56
N GLY A 59 -5.47 -11.47 -4.83
CA GLY A 59 -4.26 -11.18 -4.07
C GLY A 59 -3.88 -9.69 -4.07
N ARG A 60 -4.00 -9.00 -5.22
CA ARG A 60 -3.80 -7.55 -5.29
C ARG A 60 -4.75 -6.79 -4.37
N THR A 61 -6.04 -7.12 -4.41
CA THR A 61 -7.07 -6.44 -3.63
C THR A 61 -6.85 -6.64 -2.13
N ASP A 62 -6.55 -7.87 -1.72
CA ASP A 62 -6.27 -8.21 -0.31
C ASP A 62 -4.99 -7.55 0.19
N LEU A 63 -3.92 -7.54 -0.60
CA LEU A 63 -2.68 -6.85 -0.26
C LEU A 63 -2.89 -5.34 -0.13
N GLN A 64 -3.59 -4.71 -1.09
CA GLN A 64 -3.91 -3.29 -1.02
C GLN A 64 -4.73 -2.96 0.22
N LYS A 65 -5.72 -3.78 0.55
CA LYS A 65 -6.51 -3.64 1.78
C LYS A 65 -5.66 -3.80 3.03
N GLY A 66 -4.79 -4.81 3.08
CA GLY A 66 -3.86 -5.04 4.20
C GLY A 66 -2.91 -3.86 4.42
N ILE A 67 -2.30 -3.35 3.35
CA ILE A 67 -1.46 -2.14 3.37
C ILE A 67 -2.24 -0.95 3.91
N MET A 68 -3.47 -0.72 3.43
CA MET A 68 -4.31 0.37 3.92
C MET A 68 -4.67 0.22 5.40
N CYS A 69 -4.91 -1.01 5.87
CA CYS A 69 -5.10 -1.29 7.28
C CYS A 69 -3.85 -0.97 8.10
N TRP A 70 -2.65 -1.30 7.62
CA TRP A 70 -1.39 -0.96 8.30
C TRP A 70 -1.14 0.55 8.33
N VAL A 71 -1.39 1.24 7.23
CA VAL A 71 -1.33 2.71 7.17
C VAL A 71 -2.28 3.33 8.20
N ARG A 72 -3.53 2.87 8.29
CA ARG A 72 -4.48 3.35 9.31
C ARG A 72 -4.06 2.98 10.73
N ALA A 73 -3.41 1.83 10.94
CA ALA A 73 -2.90 1.43 12.24
C ALA A 73 -1.81 2.39 12.76
N VAL A 74 -0.96 2.90 11.87
CA VAL A 74 0.04 3.93 12.21
C VAL A 74 -0.60 5.31 12.31
N ALA A 75 -1.39 5.70 11.30
CA ALA A 75 -1.97 7.04 11.22
C ALA A 75 -3.02 7.33 12.32
N GLN A 76 -3.71 6.31 12.83
CA GLN A 76 -4.75 6.39 13.85
C GLN A 76 -5.70 7.59 13.66
N PRO A 77 -6.41 7.67 12.52
CA PRO A 77 -7.34 8.77 12.27
C PRO A 77 -8.45 8.77 13.33
N THR A 78 -8.91 9.96 13.73
CA THR A 78 -9.98 10.12 14.72
C THR A 78 -11.37 10.17 14.09
N THR A 79 -11.44 10.13 12.75
CA THR A 79 -12.68 10.13 11.96
C THR A 79 -12.76 8.87 11.10
N PHE A 80 -13.99 8.48 10.74
CA PHE A 80 -14.28 7.29 9.95
C PHE A 80 -13.79 7.43 8.50
#